data_AF-A0A9E5EEI4-F1
#
_entry.id   AF-A0A9E5EEI4-F1
#
_cell.length_a   1.000
_cell.length_b   1.000
_cell.length_c   1.000
_cell.angle_alpha   90.00
_cell.angle_beta   90.00
_cell.angle_gamma   90.00
#
_symmetry.space_group_name_H-M   'P 1'
#
loop_
_entity.id
_entity.type
_entity.pdbx_description
1 polymer ?
#
loop_
_entity_poly.entity_id
_entity_poly.type
_entity_poly.pdbx_seq_one_letter_code
_entity_poly.pdbx_strand_id
1 'polypeptide(L)'
;PKKRLIVILLANGSSFSFPPKLAEGLARKSADSLSSIEISPFGTGLRWPKLDVDLTVEGLLSGVFGGSKWSLKSHLANAGRVKSSAKARAARENGARGGRPKSIHI
;
A
#
# COMPACT_ATOMS: atom_id res chain seq x y z
N PRO A 1 1.33 2.27 21.62
CA PRO A 1 0.65 2.71 20.38
C PRO A 1 -0.42 1.70 19.92
N LYS A 2 -1.67 2.13 19.74
CA LYS A 2 -2.77 1.25 19.30
C LYS A 2 -2.57 0.89 17.82
N LYS A 3 -2.39 -0.40 17.50
CA LYS A 3 -2.22 -0.86 16.10
C LYS A 3 -3.60 -0.86 15.42
N ARG A 4 -3.73 -0.14 14.30
CA ARG A 4 -4.93 -0.15 13.45
C ARG A 4 -4.81 -1.27 12.42
N LEU A 5 -5.57 -2.34 12.60
CA LEU A 5 -5.49 -3.56 11.80
C LEU A 5 -6.87 -3.94 11.27
N ILE A 6 -6.88 -4.50 10.07
CA ILE A 6 -7.96 -5.36 9.58
C ILE A 6 -7.56 -6.79 9.96
N VAL A 7 -8.48 -7.52 10.58
CA VAL A 7 -8.26 -8.90 11.04
C VAL A 7 -9.21 -9.80 10.26
N ILE A 8 -8.66 -10.83 9.62
CA ILE A 8 -9.38 -11.85 8.88
C ILE A 8 -9.26 -13.14 9.67
N LEU A 9 -10.41 -13.74 10.02
CA LEU A 9 -10.48 -15.07 10.58
C LEU A 9 -10.78 -16.04 9.43
N LEU A 10 -9.89 -17.00 9.20
CA LEU A 10 -10.02 -17.98 8.15
C LEU A 10 -10.76 -19.22 8.67
N ALA A 11 -11.46 -19.92 7.78
CA ALA A 11 -12.27 -21.09 8.13
C ALA A 11 -11.46 -22.24 8.77
N ASN A 12 -10.15 -22.30 8.50
CA ASN A 12 -9.23 -23.27 9.11
C ASN A 12 -8.79 -22.89 10.53
N GLY A 13 -9.39 -21.86 11.15
CA GLY A 13 -9.06 -21.39 12.49
C GLY A 13 -7.84 -20.48 12.58
N SER A 14 -7.11 -20.27 11.48
CA SER A 14 -6.00 -19.31 11.44
C SER A 14 -6.49 -17.87 11.26
N SER A 15 -5.63 -16.91 11.60
CA SER A 15 -5.92 -15.49 11.42
C SER A 15 -4.83 -14.79 10.63
N PHE A 16 -5.24 -13.92 9.71
CA PHE A 16 -4.35 -12.99 9.02
C PHE A 16 -4.73 -11.56 9.39
N SER A 17 -3.75 -10.69 9.63
CA SER A 17 -4.03 -9.28 9.88
C SER A 17 -3.05 -8.36 9.18
N PHE A 18 -3.55 -7.22 8.73
CA PHE A 18 -2.74 -6.21 8.04
C PHE A 18 -3.22 -4.80 8.39
N PRO A 19 -2.31 -3.81 8.41
CA PRO A 19 -2.72 -2.44 8.60
C PRO A 19 -3.32 -1.86 7.29
N PRO A 20 -4.46 -1.15 7.34
CA PRO A 20 -5.15 -0.64 6.14
C PRO A 20 -4.27 0.20 5.21
N LYS A 21 -3.24 0.85 5.75
CA LYS A 21 -2.25 1.65 5.00
C LYS A 21 -1.50 0.88 3.91
N LEU A 22 -1.46 -0.46 3.98
CA LEU A 22 -0.82 -1.27 2.96
C LEU A 22 -1.72 -1.49 1.75
N ALA A 23 -3.04 -1.50 1.94
CA ALA A 23 -3.99 -1.82 0.89
C ALA A 23 -4.35 -0.59 0.04
N GLU A 24 -4.29 -0.78 -1.27
CA GLU A 24 -4.81 0.19 -2.25
C GLU A 24 -6.28 0.48 -1.94
N GLY A 25 -6.67 1.75 -2.06
CA GLY A 25 -8.03 2.19 -1.72
C GLY A 25 -8.35 2.29 -0.22
N LEU A 26 -7.65 1.57 0.67
CA LEU A 26 -7.89 1.59 2.12
C LEU A 26 -6.96 2.54 2.89
N ALA A 27 -5.83 2.92 2.30
CA ALA A 27 -4.69 3.42 3.06
C ALA A 27 -4.90 4.70 3.89
N ARG A 28 -5.85 5.54 3.50
CA ARG A 28 -6.17 6.82 4.17
C ARG A 28 -7.65 6.95 4.55
N LYS A 29 -8.38 5.84 4.57
CA LYS A 29 -9.82 5.85 4.86
C LYS A 29 -10.08 5.84 6.37
N SER A 30 -11.22 6.40 6.78
CA SER A 30 -11.65 6.49 8.18
C SER A 30 -12.02 5.13 8.77
N ALA A 31 -12.21 5.03 10.08
CA ALA A 31 -12.69 3.79 10.69
C ALA A 31 -14.10 3.41 10.22
N ASP A 32 -14.99 4.41 10.06
CA ASP A 32 -16.36 4.20 9.59
C ASP A 32 -16.44 3.69 8.14
N SER A 33 -15.58 4.19 7.26
CA SER A 33 -15.55 3.68 5.89
C SER A 33 -14.96 2.28 5.81
N LEU A 34 -14.07 1.91 6.75
CA LEU A 34 -13.47 0.58 6.80
C LEU A 34 -14.32 -0.47 7.53
N SER A 35 -15.31 -0.07 8.35
CA SER A 35 -16.13 -1.01 9.11
C SER A 35 -17.19 -1.71 8.26
N SER A 36 -17.54 -1.14 7.10
CA SER A 36 -18.45 -1.74 6.13
C SER A 36 -17.69 -2.69 5.21
N ILE A 37 -17.68 -3.98 5.57
CA ILE A 37 -16.98 -5.05 4.84
C ILE A 37 -17.97 -6.15 4.50
N GLU A 38 -17.91 -6.65 3.27
CA GLU A 38 -18.63 -7.81 2.80
C GLU A 38 -17.63 -8.91 2.41
N ILE A 39 -17.97 -10.16 2.70
CA ILE A 39 -17.20 -11.33 2.28
C ILE A 39 -17.88 -11.87 1.01
N SER A 40 -17.10 -12.20 -0.03
CA SER A 40 -17.67 -12.78 -1.25
C SER A 40 -18.37 -14.12 -0.95
N PRO A 41 -19.36 -14.56 -1.75
CA PRO A 41 -20.12 -15.78 -1.47
C PRO A 41 -19.27 -17.03 -1.24
N PHE A 42 -18.12 -17.12 -1.91
CA PHE A 42 -17.17 -18.24 -1.78
C PHE A 42 -16.06 -18.02 -0.75
N GLY A 43 -16.07 -16.89 -0.02
CA GLY A 43 -15.06 -16.58 1.00
C GLY A 43 -13.68 -16.21 0.45
N THR A 44 -13.57 -15.98 -0.86
CA THR A 44 -12.30 -15.71 -1.55
C THR A 44 -11.94 -14.24 -1.63
N GLY A 45 -12.89 -13.34 -1.33
CA GLY A 45 -12.73 -11.90 -1.48
C GLY A 45 -13.35 -11.12 -0.33
N LEU A 46 -12.81 -9.92 -0.14
CA LEU A 46 -13.27 -8.90 0.78
C LEU A 46 -13.62 -7.64 -0.01
N ARG A 47 -14.84 -7.15 0.16
CA ARG A 47 -15.33 -5.94 -0.48
C ARG A 47 -15.61 -4.87 0.56
N TRP A 48 -15.21 -3.63 0.26
CA TRP A 48 -15.64 -2.43 0.97
C TRP A 48 -16.58 -1.63 0.07
N PRO A 49 -17.91 -1.84 0.14
CA PRO A 49 -18.86 -1.22 -0.79
C PRO A 49 -18.80 0.31 -0.79
N LYS A 50 -18.67 0.93 0.40
CA LYS A 50 -18.52 2.38 0.56
C LYS A 50 -17.30 2.96 -0.15
N LEU A 51 -16.29 2.13 -0.44
CA LEU A 51 -15.01 2.54 -0.98
C LEU A 51 -14.81 2.11 -2.44
N ASP A 52 -15.69 1.26 -2.96
CA ASP A 52 -15.51 0.55 -4.23
C ASP A 52 -14.14 -0.13 -4.31
N VAL A 53 -13.82 -0.90 -3.26
CA VAL A 53 -12.55 -1.62 -3.14
C VAL A 53 -12.84 -3.09 -2.94
N ASP A 54 -12.18 -3.91 -3.76
CA ASP A 54 -12.21 -5.36 -3.70
C ASP A 54 -10.78 -5.89 -3.52
N LEU A 55 -10.60 -6.82 -2.58
CA LEU A 55 -9.33 -7.48 -2.29
C LEU A 55 -9.55 -9.00 -2.27
N THR A 56 -8.62 -9.77 -2.84
CA THR A 56 -8.65 -11.24 -2.74
C THR A 56 -7.92 -11.71 -1.49
N VAL A 57 -8.45 -12.73 -0.82
CA VAL A 57 -7.80 -13.36 0.33
C VAL A 57 -6.45 -13.96 -0.08
N GLU A 58 -6.40 -14.63 -1.23
CA GLU A 58 -5.17 -15.18 -1.80
C GLU A 58 -4.11 -14.09 -2.07
N GLY A 59 -4.51 -12.95 -2.64
CA GLY A 59 -3.62 -11.82 -2.88
C GLY A 59 -3.04 -11.28 -1.58
N LEU A 60 -3.88 -11.09 -0.56
CA LEU A 60 -3.45 -10.61 0.76
C LEU A 60 -2.46 -11.56 1.43
N LEU A 61 -2.72 -12.88 1.39
CA LEU A 61 -1.82 -13.90 1.92
C LEU A 61 -0.49 -13.96 1.16
N SER A 62 -0.51 -13.66 -0.14
CA SER A 62 0.68 -13.59 -1.00
C SER A 62 1.43 -12.25 -0.90
N GLY A 63 0.98 -11.33 -0.03
CA GLY A 63 1.58 -10.01 0.15
C GLY A 63 1.23 -8.99 -0.94
N VAL A 64 0.24 -9.28 -1.77
CA VAL A 64 -0.31 -8.38 -2.79
C VAL A 64 -1.45 -7.56 -2.17
N PHE A 65 -1.20 -6.26 -2.00
CA PHE A 65 -2.14 -5.34 -1.34
C PHE A 65 -2.85 -4.38 -2.30
N GLY A 66 -2.71 -4.57 -3.61
CA GLY A 66 -3.29 -3.72 -4.63
C GLY A 66 -2.80 -4.10 -6.02
N GLY A 67 -3.19 -3.33 -7.03
CA GLY A 67 -2.75 -3.54 -8.40
C GLY A 67 -1.24 -3.32 -8.57
N SER A 68 -0.72 -3.73 -9.73
CA SER A 68 0.72 -3.66 -10.04
C SER A 68 1.31 -2.26 -9.85
N LYS A 69 0.55 -1.21 -10.18
CA LYS A 69 0.98 0.19 -9.98
C LYS A 69 1.15 0.54 -8.49
N TRP A 70 0.24 0.09 -7.64
CA TRP A 70 0.30 0.32 -6.21
C TRP A 70 1.47 -0.42 -5.56
N SER A 71 1.64 -1.70 -5.93
CA SER A 71 2.75 -2.53 -5.48
C SER A 71 4.09 -1.90 -5.88
N LEU A 72 4.25 -1.54 -7.16
CA LEU A 72 5.46 -0.87 -7.67
C LEU A 72 5.73 0.45 -6.95
N LYS A 73 4.71 1.29 -6.73
CA LYS A 73 4.85 2.55 -5.99
C LYS A 73 5.40 2.32 -4.58
N SER A 74 4.90 1.30 -3.89
CA SER A 74 5.36 0.94 -2.54
C SER A 74 6.81 0.43 -2.56
N HIS A 75 7.18 -0.41 -3.53
CA HIS A 75 8.56 -0.86 -3.74
C HIS A 75 9.51 0.31 -4.02
N LEU A 76 9.16 1.20 -4.96
CA LEU A 76 9.96 2.37 -5.32
C LEU A 76 10.11 3.36 -4.16
N ALA A 77 9.04 3.59 -3.38
CA ALA A 77 9.11 4.43 -2.19
C ALA A 77 10.11 3.88 -1.16
N ASN A 78 10.12 2.55 -0.96
CA ASN A 78 11.05 1.89 -0.05
C ASN A 78 12.50 1.94 -0.60
N ALA A 79 12.71 1.68 -1.89
CA ALA A 79 14.02 1.78 -2.54
C ALA A 79 14.57 3.22 -2.51
N GLY A 80 13.68 4.20 -2.68
CA GLY A 80 13.99 5.63 -2.58
C GLY A 80 14.44 6.04 -1.17
N ARG A 81 13.90 5.40 -0.13
CA ARG A 81 14.12 5.73 1.28
C ARG A 81 15.50 5.35 1.83
N VAL A 82 16.22 4.44 1.17
CA VAL A 82 17.59 4.07 1.55
C VAL A 82 18.48 5.30 1.48
N LYS A 83 19.06 5.69 2.63
CA LYS A 83 20.03 6.78 2.76
C LYS A 83 21.43 6.16 2.90
N SER A 84 22.27 6.30 1.87
CA SER A 84 23.66 5.85 1.90
C SER A 84 24.61 6.98 1.50
N SER A 85 25.86 6.91 1.95
CA SER A 85 26.92 7.85 1.57
C SER A 85 27.09 7.89 0.05
N ALA A 86 27.07 6.72 -0.61
CA ALA A 86 27.12 6.58 -2.05
C ALA A 86 25.95 7.31 -2.75
N LYS A 87 24.72 7.14 -2.27
CA LYS A 87 23.54 7.82 -2.83
C LYS A 87 23.60 9.34 -2.64
N ALA A 88 24.10 9.79 -1.49
CA ALA A 88 24.29 11.21 -1.21
C ALA A 88 25.37 11.84 -2.09
N ARG A 89 26.47 11.12 -2.36
CA ARG A 89 27.52 11.55 -3.29
C ARG A 89 26.99 11.64 -4.71
N ALA A 90 26.32 10.59 -5.20
CA ALA A 90 25.71 10.58 -6.54
C ALA A 90 24.68 11.71 -6.71
N ALA A 91 23.87 12.01 -5.69
CA ALA A 91 22.92 13.12 -5.73
C ALA A 91 23.61 14.49 -5.88
N ARG A 92 24.75 14.71 -5.21
CA ARG A 92 25.55 15.96 -5.35
C ARG A 92 26.16 16.08 -6.75
N GLU A 93 26.75 14.99 -7.25
CA GLU A 93 27.32 14.94 -8.60
C GLU A 93 26.26 15.21 -9.68
N ASN A 94 25.06 14.64 -9.53
CA ASN A 94 23.93 14.89 -10.43
C ASN A 94 23.39 16.33 -10.32
N GLY A 95 23.37 16.90 -9.11
CA GLY A 95 23.01 18.31 -8.90
C GLY A 95 23.96 19.26 -9.62
N ALA A 96 25.27 18.98 -9.62
CA ALA A 96 26.27 19.76 -10.34
C ALA A 96 26.10 19.73 -11.87
N ARG A 97 25.47 18.68 -12.42
CA ARG A 97 25.21 18.51 -13.87
C ARG A 97 23.89 19.11 -14.35
N GLY A 98 23.21 19.92 -13.53
CA GLY A 98 22.00 20.66 -13.93
C GLY A 98 20.74 20.33 -13.13
N GLY A 99 20.78 19.37 -12.21
CA GLY A 99 19.71 19.12 -11.25
C GLY A 99 18.31 18.94 -11.87
N ARG A 100 17.26 19.19 -11.08
CA ARG A 100 15.88 19.20 -11.59
C ARG A 100 15.62 20.57 -12.25
N PRO A 101 15.28 20.64 -13.55
CA PRO A 101 14.96 21.89 -14.21
C PRO A 101 13.85 22.64 -13.47
N LYS A 102 13.96 23.96 -13.34
CA LYS A 102 12.87 24.78 -12.82
C LYS A 102 11.70 24.69 -13.80
N SER A 103 10.49 24.46 -13.30
CA SER A 103 9.30 24.46 -14.14
C SER A 103 9.13 25.86 -14.73
N ILE A 104 9.35 25.99 -16.03
CA ILE A 104 9.08 27.21 -16.77
C ILE A 104 7.58 27.15 -17.09
N HIS A 105 6.78 28.01 -16.47
CA HIS A 105 5.42 28.27 -16.96
C HIS A 105 5.59 29.12 -18.23
N ILE A 106 5.12 28.61 -19.35
CA ILE A 106 4.91 29.35 -20.61
C ILE A 106 3.41 29.42 -20.81
#